data_AF-A0A6M4P739-F1
#
_entry.id   AF-A0A6M4P739-F1
#
_cell.length_a   1.000
_cell.length_b   1.000
_cell.length_c   1.000
_cell.angle_alpha   90.00
_cell.angle_beta   90.00
_cell.angle_gamma   90.00
#
_symmetry.space_group_name_H-M   'P 1'
#
loop_
_entity.id
_entity.type
_entity.pdbx_description
1 polymer ?
#
loop_
_entity_poly.entity_id
_entity_poly.type
_entity_poly.pdbx_seq_one_letter_code
_entity_poly.pdbx_strand_id
1 'polypeptide(L)' 'MKRKAILIFGITGVLALSIGFKDVLAKEPSFSQKDEVTVITVDEQNNVEKSAKLSGFVPQENGTGFFFAKVK' A
#
# COMPACT_ATOMS: atom_id res chain seq x y z
N MET A 1 59.85 -37.45 5.26
CA MET A 1 59.35 -36.76 6.47
C MET A 1 58.15 -35.91 6.08
N LYS A 2 57.01 -36.11 6.73
CA LYS A 2 55.74 -35.44 6.42
C LYS A 2 55.68 -34.08 7.12
N ARG A 3 55.81 -32.98 6.39
CA ARG A 3 55.49 -31.64 6.91
C ARG A 3 54.30 -31.10 6.13
N LYS A 4 53.13 -31.15 6.76
CA LYS A 4 51.87 -30.63 6.22
C LYS A 4 51.94 -29.11 6.25
N ALA A 5 51.91 -28.47 5.09
CA ALA A 5 51.80 -27.02 4.99
C ALA A 5 50.33 -26.63 5.18
N ILE A 6 50.01 -26.11 6.38
CA ILE A 6 48.71 -25.50 6.69
C ILE A 6 48.77 -24.07 6.17
N LEU A 7 48.05 -23.80 5.09
CA LEU A 7 47.99 -22.49 4.44
C LEU A 7 46.85 -21.70 5.07
N ILE A 8 47.16 -20.93 6.11
CA ILE A 8 46.22 -20.04 6.78
C ILE A 8 46.14 -18.78 5.91
N PHE A 9 45.14 -18.70 5.03
CA PHE A 9 44.81 -17.45 4.35
C PHE A 9 44.24 -16.48 5.39
N GLY A 10 45.16 -15.67 5.93
CA GLY A 10 44.85 -14.51 6.75
C GLY A 10 43.87 -13.59 6.01
N ILE A 11 42.79 -13.30 6.71
CA ILE A 11 41.65 -12.49 6.32
C ILE A 11 42.17 -11.13 5.81
N THR A 12 42.23 -10.96 4.50
CA THR A 12 42.48 -9.65 3.88
C THR A 12 41.23 -9.34 3.08
N GLY A 13 40.27 -8.74 3.78
CA GLY A 13 38.95 -8.42 3.26
C GLY A 13 39.05 -7.48 2.07
N VAL A 14 38.51 -7.91 0.94
CA VAL A 14 38.08 -6.98 -0.10
C VAL A 14 36.64 -6.64 0.23
N LEU A 15 36.45 -5.44 0.80
CA LEU A 15 35.18 -4.77 0.90
C LEU A 15 34.67 -4.59 -0.54
N ALA A 16 33.75 -5.46 -0.97
CA ALA A 16 33.17 -5.35 -2.30
C ALA A 16 32.45 -4.00 -2.40
N LEU A 17 32.95 -3.14 -3.28
CA LEU A 17 32.38 -1.86 -3.66
C LEU A 17 30.93 -2.10 -4.10
N SER A 18 29.97 -1.81 -3.23
CA SER A 18 28.54 -1.90 -3.50
C SER A 18 28.20 -0.89 -4.59
N ILE A 19 28.08 -1.38 -5.82
CA ILE A 19 27.64 -0.63 -6.99
C ILE A 19 26.30 0.01 -6.63
N GLY A 20 26.27 1.34 -6.67
CA GLY A 20 25.11 2.14 -6.31
C GLY A 20 23.93 1.84 -7.24
N PHE A 21 23.04 0.96 -6.79
CA PHE A 21 21.63 1.12 -7.06
C PHE A 21 21.23 2.45 -6.42
N LYS A 22 21.30 3.54 -7.19
CA LYS A 22 20.50 4.71 -6.86
C LYS A 22 19.07 4.20 -6.87
N ASP A 23 18.39 4.35 -5.74
CA ASP A 23 16.98 4.10 -5.61
C ASP A 23 16.22 4.73 -6.78
N VAL A 24 15.98 3.95 -7.84
CA VAL A 24 14.73 3.97 -8.58
C VAL A 24 13.78 3.07 -7.81
N LEU A 25 13.72 3.27 -6.48
CA LEU A 25 12.48 3.07 -5.78
C LEU A 25 11.63 4.24 -6.27
N ALA A 26 10.93 4.01 -7.38
CA ALA A 26 9.81 4.84 -7.75
C ALA A 26 9.05 5.09 -6.44
N LYS A 27 8.84 6.35 -6.10
CA LYS A 27 7.91 6.76 -5.05
C LYS A 27 6.59 6.10 -5.44
N GLU A 28 6.34 4.90 -4.96
CA GLU A 28 5.01 4.30 -4.92
C GLU A 28 4.13 5.42 -4.39
N PRO A 29 3.07 5.83 -5.12
CA PRO A 29 2.16 6.83 -4.59
C PRO A 29 1.69 6.25 -3.26
N SER A 30 2.18 6.83 -2.17
CA SER A 30 1.70 6.52 -0.84
C SER A 30 0.27 7.02 -0.84
N PHE A 31 -0.65 6.17 -1.27
CA PHE A 31 -2.07 6.34 -1.04
C PHE A 31 -2.19 6.24 0.47
N SER A 32 -2.02 7.37 1.14
CA SER A 32 -2.46 7.52 2.50
C SER A 32 -3.97 7.35 2.40
N GLN A 33 -4.44 6.11 2.52
CA GLN A 33 -5.82 5.80 2.84
C GLN A 33 -6.06 6.42 4.20
N LYS A 34 -6.28 7.74 4.21
CA LYS A 34 -6.89 8.40 5.34
C LYS A 34 -8.32 7.92 5.30
N ASP A 35 -8.76 7.26 6.36
CA ASP A 35 -10.16 6.93 6.51
C ASP A 35 -10.95 8.23 6.43
N GLU A 36 -11.75 8.38 5.37
CA GLU A 36 -12.58 9.54 5.14
C GLU A 36 -13.97 9.25 5.69
N VAL A 37 -14.37 10.02 6.71
CA VAL A 37 -15.70 9.91 7.30
C VAL A 37 -16.62 10.89 6.59
N THR A 38 -17.61 10.37 5.87
CA THR A 38 -18.66 11.18 5.24
C THR A 38 -19.92 11.14 6.10
N VAL A 39 -20.55 12.30 6.27
CA VAL A 39 -21.87 12.42 6.90
C VAL A 39 -22.93 12.33 5.80
N ILE A 40 -23.89 11.42 5.97
CA ILE A 40 -25.03 11.26 5.08
C ILE A 40 -26.33 11.54 5.83
N THR A 41 -27.36 11.97 5.10
CA THR A 41 -28.69 12.18 5.67
C THR A 41 -29.46 10.86 5.83
N VAL A 42 -30.50 10.88 6.66
CA VAL A 42 -31.40 9.72 6.85
C VAL A 42 -32.09 9.33 5.54
N ASP A 43 -32.46 10.32 4.72
CA ASP A 43 -33.11 10.08 3.43
C ASP A 43 -32.15 9.44 2.41
N GLU A 44 -30.89 9.91 2.35
CA GLU A 44 -29.84 9.30 1.53
C GLU A 44 -29.61 7.83 1.90
N GLN A 45 -29.51 7.53 3.19
CA GLN A 45 -29.37 6.16 3.68
C GLN A 45 -30.58 5.29 3.31
N ASN A 46 -31.80 5.78 3.55
CA ASN A 46 -33.03 5.06 3.24
C ASN A 46 -33.17 4.76 1.73
N ASN A 47 -32.75 5.68 0.87
CA ASN A 47 -32.72 5.48 -0.58
C ASN A 47 -31.73 4.38 -0.98
N VAL A 48 -30.54 4.36 -0.38
CA VAL A 48 -29.56 3.29 -0.59
C VAL A 48 -30.13 1.95 -0.16
N GLU A 49 -30.66 1.85 1.07
CA GLU A 49 -31.19 0.61 1.65
C GLU A 49 -32.35 0.03 0.84
N LYS A 50 -33.29 0.87 0.39
CA LYS A 50 -34.43 0.45 -0.44
C LYS A 50 -34.07 0.14 -1.89
N SER A 51 -32.91 0.60 -2.37
CA SER A 51 -32.50 0.32 -3.74
C SER A 51 -32.22 -1.18 -3.95
N ALA A 52 -32.58 -1.72 -5.12
CA ALA A 52 -32.21 -3.09 -5.51
C ALA A 52 -30.71 -3.25 -5.84
N LYS A 53 -29.95 -2.14 -5.85
CA LYS A 53 -28.53 -2.12 -6.20
C LYS A 53 -27.69 -2.60 -5.03
N LEU A 54 -26.72 -3.45 -5.31
CA LEU A 54 -25.73 -3.90 -4.33
C LEU A 54 -24.59 -2.90 -4.15
N SER A 55 -24.36 -2.01 -5.10
CA SER A 55 -23.36 -0.95 -5.00
C SER A 55 -23.67 0.19 -5.99
N GLY A 56 -23.04 1.35 -5.78
CA GLY A 56 -23.19 2.50 -6.67
C GLY A 56 -22.67 3.80 -6.07
N PHE A 57 -22.90 4.89 -6.80
CA PHE A 57 -22.57 6.26 -6.38
C PHE A 57 -23.85 7.05 -6.12
N VAL A 58 -23.86 7.82 -5.03
CA VAL A 58 -24.94 8.74 -4.65
C VAL A 58 -24.38 10.16 -4.65
N PRO A 59 -24.86 11.05 -5.54
CA PRO A 59 -24.48 12.45 -5.48
C PRO A 59 -25.14 13.12 -4.26
N GLN A 60 -24.41 14.01 -3.60
CA GLN A 60 -24.94 14.86 -2.53
C GLN A 60 -25.05 16.30 -3.04
N GLU A 61 -26.08 17.03 -2.63
CA GLU A 61 -26.30 18.42 -3.07
C GLU A 61 -25.15 19.34 -2.61
N ASN A 62 -24.67 19.12 -1.38
CA ASN A 62 -23.51 19.81 -0.80
C ASN A 62 -22.39 18.80 -0.52
N GLY A 63 -21.62 18.44 -1.55
CA GLY A 63 -20.44 17.58 -1.36
C GLY A 63 -20.04 16.83 -2.63
N THR A 64 -19.02 15.98 -2.49
CA THR A 64 -18.51 15.12 -3.57
C THR A 64 -19.37 13.87 -3.81
N GLY A 65 -20.37 13.60 -2.95
CA GLY A 65 -21.14 12.35 -2.96
C GLY A 65 -20.37 11.19 -2.31
N PHE A 66 -21.00 10.01 -2.32
CA PHE A 66 -20.39 8.80 -1.74
C PHE A 66 -20.68 7.54 -2.56
N PHE A 67 -19.75 6.59 -2.49
CA PHE A 67 -19.94 5.25 -3.00
C PHE A 67 -20.49 4.35 -1.89
N PHE A 68 -21.40 3.44 -2.23
CA PHE A 68 -21.90 2.43 -1.30
C PHE A 68 -21.70 1.02 -1.86
N ALA A 69 -21.56 0.06 -0.95
CA ALA A 69 -21.64 -1.36 -1.22
C ALA A 69 -22.41 -2.04 -0.08
N LYS A 70 -23.39 -2.86 -0.43
CA LYS A 70 -24.18 -3.65 0.51
C LYS A 70 -23.48 -4.96 0.75
N VAL A 71 -23.24 -5.27 2.02
CA VAL A 71 -22.81 -6.61 2.44
C VAL A 71 -24.07 -7.48 2.49
N LYS A 72 -23.99 -8.68 1.90
CA LYS A 72 -25.08 -9.65 1.86
C LYS A 72 -25.18 -10.41 3.19
#